data_AF-A0A6G8FYK0-F1
#
_entry.id   AF-A0A6G8FYK0-F1
#
_cell.length_a   1.000
_cell.length_b   1.000
_cell.length_c   1.000
_cell.angle_alpha   90.00
_cell.angle_beta   90.00
_cell.angle_gamma   90.00
#
_symmetry.space_group_name_H-M   'P 1'
#
loop_
_entity.id
_entity.type
_entity.pdbx_description
1 polymer ?
#
loop_
_entity_poly.entity_id
_entity_poly.type
_entity_poly.pdbx_seq_one_letter_code
_entity_poly.pdbx_strand_id
1 'polypeptide(L)'
;MSTTPRAPGVAKGLHPLADDPDLPASRQPTRLAEFLLGVVVLYAWAPPGVPGFLSLGLVGVAGLLGLSLVRPGGTRLGGPGGSLGWLAPGLVLLVGFLVLVSISSPDDSISGWPRRAFRLTMVLALLVAVVSGRVHWPSLVRGTAVGLLVNAALFFVGVAPAPYGEYLSGFLLDKNQAGLAYAVVTLLYLSLVDERRRQVAVVVVGAALVWTTGSRTSIAALACGLVWVVLRPRLGPAARVALAVALGIGVQVVENNFARAGVFASRDGSDAFRARIDAASQAKLAGSPRRASASGRRGSGSATGSTSSTTPTGRPSSRAAGCCSGPTCCSSSSPSASGGAVRSPTCG
;
A
#
# COMPACT_ATOMS: atom_id res chain seq x y z
N MET A 1 64.34 15.70 44.37
CA MET A 1 63.54 16.82 43.81
C MET A 1 63.67 16.82 42.30
N SER A 2 62.60 16.51 41.57
CA SER A 2 62.48 16.83 40.14
C SER A 2 60.99 16.96 39.81
N THR A 3 60.54 18.18 39.56
CA THR A 3 59.15 18.49 39.21
C THR A 3 59.04 18.67 37.71
N THR A 4 58.56 17.65 37.00
CA THR A 4 58.20 17.75 35.58
C THR A 4 56.84 18.45 35.46
N PRO A 5 56.73 19.58 34.72
CA PRO A 5 55.46 20.28 34.58
C PRO A 5 54.49 19.48 33.70
N ARG A 6 53.26 19.29 34.19
CA ARG A 6 52.19 18.62 33.45
C ARG A 6 51.66 19.56 32.36
N ALA A 7 51.87 19.20 31.10
CA ALA A 7 51.39 19.99 29.96
C ALA A 7 49.86 20.21 30.04
N PRO A 8 49.35 21.38 29.63
CA PRO A 8 47.91 21.66 29.63
C PRO A 8 47.18 20.70 28.68
N GLY A 9 46.03 20.21 29.13
CA GLY A 9 45.27 19.21 28.39
C GLY A 9 44.84 19.69 27.01
N VAL A 10 45.26 18.98 25.97
CA VAL A 10 44.71 19.10 24.62
C VAL A 10 43.19 19.01 24.71
N ALA A 11 42.49 19.99 24.14
CA ALA A 11 41.03 20.08 24.17
C ALA A 11 40.42 18.79 23.64
N LYS A 12 39.79 18.02 24.54
CA LYS A 12 39.41 16.62 24.31
C LYS A 12 38.10 16.53 23.52
N GLY A 13 38.21 16.81 22.22
CA GLY A 13 37.21 16.52 21.19
C GLY A 13 35.93 17.38 21.23
N LEU A 14 35.48 17.81 20.06
CA LEU A 14 34.04 18.02 19.86
C LEU A 14 33.35 16.67 20.05
N HIS A 15 32.79 16.44 21.24
CA HIS A 15 31.80 15.38 21.42
C HIS A 15 30.65 15.65 20.42
N PRO A 16 30.26 14.68 19.56
CA PRO A 16 29.06 14.85 18.76
C PRO A 16 27.86 14.86 19.70
N LEU A 17 27.31 16.04 19.93
CA LEU A 17 26.15 16.34 20.78
C LEU A 17 24.82 15.78 20.21
N ALA A 18 24.91 14.79 19.31
CA ALA A 18 23.91 14.48 18.30
C ALA A 18 23.03 13.26 18.62
N ASP A 19 23.49 12.35 19.48
CA ASP A 19 22.80 11.09 19.78
C ASP A 19 22.89 10.77 21.29
N ASP A 20 22.24 11.59 22.12
CA ASP A 20 21.83 11.15 23.45
C ASP A 20 20.54 10.30 23.30
N PRO A 21 20.60 8.98 23.53
CA PRO A 21 19.48 8.07 23.32
C PRO A 21 18.37 8.23 24.37
N ASP A 22 18.62 8.95 25.46
CA ASP A 22 17.70 9.12 26.60
C ASP A 22 16.91 10.43 26.52
N LEU A 23 17.24 11.33 25.57
CA LEU A 23 16.39 12.47 25.24
C LEU A 23 15.03 12.02 24.68
N PRO A 24 13.92 12.68 25.05
CA PRO A 24 12.62 12.41 24.45
C PRO A 24 12.64 12.69 22.95
N ALA A 25 11.91 11.88 22.18
CA ALA A 25 11.92 11.93 20.71
C ALA A 25 11.47 13.27 20.11
N SER A 26 10.82 14.13 20.90
CA SER A 26 10.50 15.53 20.57
C SER A 26 11.72 16.45 20.53
N ARG A 27 12.75 16.18 21.35
CA ARG A 27 13.97 17.00 21.51
C ARG A 27 15.18 16.47 20.74
N GLN A 28 15.13 15.22 20.26
CA GLN A 28 16.21 14.63 19.47
C GLN A 28 16.44 15.42 18.16
N PRO A 29 17.71 15.70 17.78
CA PRO A 29 18.03 16.51 16.60
C PRO A 29 17.60 15.81 15.30
N THR A 30 17.18 16.59 14.31
CA THR A 30 16.75 16.04 13.02
C THR A 30 17.96 15.68 12.16
N ARG A 31 18.24 14.39 11.99
CA ARG A 31 19.20 13.90 11.00
C ARG A 31 18.68 14.18 9.59
N LEU A 32 19.42 14.98 8.83
CA LEU A 32 18.97 15.52 7.53
C LEU A 32 18.73 14.44 6.47
N ALA A 33 19.58 13.41 6.40
CA ALA A 33 19.46 12.36 5.39
C ALA A 33 18.14 11.57 5.52
N GLU A 34 17.82 11.07 6.71
CA GLU A 34 16.55 10.37 6.96
C GLU A 34 15.33 11.28 6.79
N PHE A 35 15.45 12.57 7.11
CA PHE A 35 14.39 13.54 6.88
C PHE A 35 14.11 13.74 5.38
N LEU A 36 15.14 14.00 4.58
CA LEU A 36 14.99 14.21 3.12
C LEU A 36 14.49 12.95 2.41
N LEU A 37 14.99 11.77 2.80
CA LEU A 37 14.50 10.49 2.26
C LEU A 37 13.04 10.24 2.71
N GLY A 38 12.69 10.61 3.94
CA GLY A 38 11.32 10.53 4.46
C GLY A 38 10.31 11.37 3.67
N VAL A 39 10.71 12.56 3.19
CA VAL A 39 9.84 13.43 2.36
C VAL A 39 9.32 12.71 1.11
N VAL A 40 10.15 11.87 0.47
CA VAL A 40 9.81 11.20 -0.80
C VAL A 40 9.34 9.75 -0.63
N VAL A 41 9.50 9.14 0.55
CA VAL A 41 9.36 7.69 0.77
C VAL A 41 7.99 7.11 0.41
N LEU A 42 6.93 7.93 0.44
CA LEU A 42 5.56 7.51 0.10
C LEU A 42 5.12 7.86 -1.33
N TYR A 43 5.93 8.55 -2.12
CA TYR A 43 5.52 8.98 -3.46
C TYR A 43 5.52 7.80 -4.45
N ALA A 44 4.34 7.46 -4.95
CA ALA A 44 4.14 6.44 -5.98
C ALA A 44 4.50 6.94 -7.39
N TRP A 45 4.59 8.26 -7.58
CA TRP A 45 4.95 8.88 -8.85
C TRP A 45 6.35 8.52 -9.35
N ALA A 46 6.47 8.42 -10.67
CA ALA A 46 7.72 8.20 -11.40
C ALA A 46 7.92 9.39 -12.38
N PRO A 47 9.11 10.00 -12.45
CA PRO A 47 9.36 11.11 -13.35
C PRO A 47 9.24 10.73 -14.85
N PRO A 48 8.90 11.67 -15.75
CA PRO A 48 8.93 11.45 -17.19
C PRO A 48 10.31 10.94 -17.65
N GLY A 49 10.33 9.92 -18.51
CA GLY A 49 11.56 9.29 -18.99
C GLY A 49 12.18 8.23 -18.05
N VAL A 50 11.69 8.10 -16.81
CA VAL A 50 12.09 7.01 -15.89
C VAL A 50 11.18 5.80 -16.09
N PRO A 51 11.69 4.55 -16.08
CA PRO A 51 10.83 3.37 -16.17
C PRO A 51 9.81 3.34 -15.02
N GLY A 52 8.52 3.20 -15.32
CA GLY A 52 7.42 3.33 -14.34
C GLY A 52 7.39 2.32 -13.18
N PHE A 53 8.38 1.44 -13.06
CA PHE A 53 8.60 0.61 -11.87
C PHE A 53 9.46 1.32 -10.78
N LEU A 54 10.26 2.31 -11.17
CA LEU A 54 11.08 3.17 -10.32
C LEU A 54 10.26 4.40 -9.87
N SER A 55 9.47 4.23 -8.81
CA SER A 55 8.83 5.37 -8.14
C SER A 55 9.78 6.08 -7.19
N LEU A 56 9.54 7.37 -6.92
CA LEU A 56 10.33 8.15 -5.95
C LEU A 56 10.38 7.51 -4.55
N GLY A 57 9.27 6.92 -4.10
CA GLY A 57 9.21 6.19 -2.84
C GLY A 57 10.12 4.95 -2.82
N LEU A 58 10.25 4.23 -3.94
CA LEU A 58 11.17 3.09 -4.03
C LEU A 58 12.64 3.55 -3.91
N VAL A 59 12.99 4.69 -4.52
CA VAL A 59 14.31 5.31 -4.39
C VAL A 59 14.54 5.78 -2.94
N GLY A 60 13.53 6.36 -2.28
CA GLY A 60 13.58 6.75 -0.87
C GLY A 60 13.85 5.56 0.06
N VAL A 61 13.11 4.45 -0.11
CA VAL A 61 13.33 3.21 0.66
C VAL A 61 14.70 2.61 0.36
N ALA A 62 15.13 2.55 -0.91
CA ALA A 62 16.46 2.06 -1.29
C ALA A 62 17.59 2.90 -0.65
N GLY A 63 17.45 4.23 -0.63
CA GLY A 63 18.39 5.14 0.01
C GLY A 63 18.46 4.96 1.53
N LEU A 64 17.31 4.78 2.19
CA LEU A 64 17.26 4.47 3.63
C LEU A 64 17.93 3.12 3.96
N LEU A 65 17.72 2.10 3.12
CA LEU A 65 18.38 0.80 3.27
C LEU A 65 19.89 0.90 3.04
N GLY A 66 20.35 1.58 1.98
CA GLY A 66 21.78 1.82 1.74
C GLY A 66 22.45 2.56 2.90
N LEU A 67 21.81 3.61 3.42
CA LEU A 67 22.26 4.34 4.61
C LEU A 67 22.32 3.45 5.85
N SER A 68 21.40 2.49 5.99
CA SER A 68 21.37 1.53 7.11
C SER A 68 22.48 0.48 7.04
N LEU A 69 23.04 0.18 5.86
CA LEU A 69 24.14 -0.76 5.69
C LEU A 69 25.48 -0.15 6.17
N VAL A 70 25.69 1.14 5.89
CA VAL A 70 26.92 1.88 6.21
C VAL A 70 27.01 2.24 7.70
N ARG A 71 25.87 2.28 8.41
CA ARG A 71 25.82 2.70 9.82
C ARG A 71 25.89 1.53 10.80
N PRO A 72 26.68 1.63 11.88
CA PRO A 72 26.65 0.66 12.97
C PRO A 72 25.26 0.66 13.62
N GLY A 73 24.74 -0.53 13.94
CA GLY A 73 23.44 -0.66 14.58
C GLY A 73 23.48 -0.28 16.06
N GLY A 74 22.81 0.82 16.43
CA GLY A 74 22.54 1.16 17.82
C GLY A 74 21.46 0.23 18.37
N THR A 75 21.86 -0.86 19.01
CA THR A 75 20.98 -1.96 19.44
C THR A 75 19.86 -1.52 20.37
N ARG A 76 18.63 -1.41 19.83
CA ARG A 76 17.37 -1.42 20.59
C ARG A 76 16.44 -2.60 20.26
N LEU A 77 16.98 -3.68 19.69
CA LEU A 77 16.47 -5.00 20.07
C LEU A 77 17.12 -5.36 21.40
N GLY A 78 16.34 -5.36 22.49
CA GLY A 78 16.65 -6.26 23.60
C GLY A 78 16.75 -7.66 23.02
N GLY A 79 17.84 -8.37 23.31
CA GLY A 79 18.28 -9.56 22.57
C GLY A 79 17.33 -10.76 22.66
N PRO A 80 17.80 -12.00 22.45
CA PRO A 80 16.96 -13.20 22.52
C PRO A 80 16.16 -13.38 23.83
N GLY A 81 16.53 -12.70 24.93
CA GLY A 81 15.77 -12.63 26.18
C GLY A 81 15.06 -11.29 26.48
N GLY A 82 15.00 -10.35 25.53
CA GLY A 82 14.30 -9.08 25.68
C GLY A 82 12.80 -9.16 25.36
N SER A 83 12.01 -8.23 25.89
CA SER A 83 10.53 -8.17 25.72
C SER A 83 10.05 -8.03 24.27
N LEU A 84 10.97 -7.80 23.33
CA LEU A 84 10.74 -7.67 21.89
C LEU A 84 11.33 -8.82 21.05
N GLY A 85 12.06 -9.76 21.65
CA GLY A 85 12.72 -10.85 20.93
C GLY A 85 11.77 -11.75 20.13
N TRP A 86 10.51 -11.86 20.57
CA TRP A 86 9.44 -12.60 19.88
C TRP A 86 8.94 -11.91 18.58
N LEU A 87 9.20 -10.61 18.39
CA LEU A 87 8.85 -9.94 17.13
C LEU A 87 9.71 -10.44 15.97
N ALA A 88 10.95 -10.89 16.21
CA ALA A 88 11.82 -11.39 15.15
C ALA A 88 11.25 -12.67 14.48
N PRO A 89 10.93 -13.77 15.19
CA PRO A 89 10.30 -14.93 14.58
C PRO A 89 8.89 -14.61 14.06
N GLY A 90 8.12 -13.74 14.73
CA GLY A 90 6.81 -13.28 14.23
C GLY A 90 6.92 -12.56 12.88
N LEU A 91 7.93 -11.70 12.71
CA LEU A 91 8.21 -11.03 11.44
C LEU A 91 8.65 -12.03 10.37
N VAL A 92 9.56 -12.96 10.69
CA VAL A 92 10.01 -14.01 9.76
C VAL A 92 8.84 -14.90 9.30
N LEU A 93 7.95 -15.30 10.21
CA LEU A 93 6.72 -16.03 9.87
C LEU A 93 5.79 -15.21 8.98
N LEU A 94 5.63 -13.91 9.25
CA LEU A 94 4.85 -13.00 8.40
C LEU A 94 5.47 -12.85 7.00
N VAL A 95 6.80 -12.72 6.89
CA VAL A 95 7.51 -12.69 5.60
C VAL A 95 7.27 -14.01 4.85
N GLY A 96 7.49 -15.15 5.51
CA GLY A 96 7.33 -16.47 4.93
C GLY A 96 5.90 -16.72 4.44
N PHE A 97 4.90 -16.35 5.24
CA PHE A 97 3.48 -16.40 4.85
C PHE A 97 3.19 -15.51 3.64
N LEU A 98 3.66 -14.25 3.63
CA LEU A 98 3.40 -13.33 2.53
C LEU A 98 4.11 -13.73 1.23
N VAL A 99 5.31 -14.31 1.31
CA VAL A 99 6.00 -14.94 0.18
C VAL A 99 5.22 -16.17 -0.31
N LEU A 100 4.79 -17.05 0.59
CA LEU A 100 4.01 -18.24 0.24
C LEU A 100 2.69 -17.87 -0.45
N VAL A 101 1.96 -16.88 0.07
CA VAL A 101 0.74 -16.33 -0.54
C VAL A 101 1.06 -15.73 -1.92
N SER A 102 2.16 -14.99 -2.04
CA SER A 102 2.60 -14.41 -3.32
C SER A 102 2.97 -15.47 -4.37
N ILE A 103 3.48 -16.64 -3.98
CA ILE A 103 3.77 -17.76 -4.89
C ILE A 103 2.50 -18.54 -5.23
N SER A 104 1.57 -18.68 -4.28
CA SER A 104 0.30 -19.41 -4.48
C SER A 104 -0.73 -18.66 -5.32
N SER A 105 -0.51 -17.36 -5.58
CA SER A 105 -1.31 -16.52 -6.48
C SER A 105 -0.45 -16.01 -7.65
N PRO A 106 -0.01 -16.89 -8.57
CA PRO A 106 0.83 -16.49 -9.70
C PRO A 106 0.02 -15.72 -10.74
N ASP A 107 0.17 -14.39 -10.75
CA ASP A 107 -0.14 -13.55 -11.91
C ASP A 107 1.06 -13.58 -12.88
N ASP A 108 0.91 -14.23 -14.03
CA ASP A 108 1.94 -14.37 -15.08
C ASP A 108 2.25 -13.07 -15.86
N SER A 109 1.83 -11.91 -15.34
CA SER A 109 2.12 -10.61 -15.95
C SER A 109 3.53 -10.09 -15.59
N ILE A 110 4.13 -9.31 -16.49
CA ILE A 110 5.42 -8.60 -16.25
C ILE A 110 5.32 -7.59 -15.07
N SER A 111 4.09 -7.27 -14.65
CA SER A 111 3.74 -6.48 -13.46
C SER A 111 3.42 -7.31 -12.20
N GLY A 112 3.50 -8.63 -12.27
CA GLY A 112 2.92 -9.57 -11.30
C GLY A 112 3.68 -9.77 -9.99
N TRP A 113 3.55 -10.97 -9.43
CA TRP A 113 3.96 -11.32 -8.07
C TRP A 113 5.40 -10.95 -7.66
N PRO A 114 6.45 -11.00 -8.52
CA PRO A 114 7.81 -10.68 -8.10
C PRO A 114 7.98 -9.21 -7.67
N ARG A 115 7.25 -8.27 -8.29
CA ARG A 115 7.29 -6.85 -7.92
C ARG A 115 6.63 -6.61 -6.55
N ARG A 116 5.56 -7.34 -6.27
CA ARG A 116 4.86 -7.31 -4.97
C ARG A 116 5.77 -7.87 -3.87
N ALA A 117 6.37 -9.02 -4.10
CA ALA A 117 7.33 -9.64 -3.19
C ALA A 117 8.53 -8.72 -2.93
N PHE A 118 9.14 -8.15 -3.97
CA PHE A 118 10.28 -7.23 -3.83
C PHE A 118 9.94 -5.99 -2.98
N ARG A 119 8.84 -5.29 -3.30
CA ARG A 119 8.40 -4.11 -2.52
C ARG A 119 8.12 -4.46 -1.06
N LEU A 120 7.47 -5.60 -0.82
CA LEU A 120 7.21 -6.09 0.53
C LEU A 120 8.51 -6.36 1.29
N THR A 121 9.46 -7.07 0.68
CA THR A 121 10.78 -7.36 1.26
C THR A 121 11.54 -6.07 1.58
N MET A 122 11.49 -5.04 0.74
CA MET A 122 12.12 -3.74 1.04
C MET A 122 11.46 -3.03 2.24
N VAL A 123 10.12 -3.05 2.34
CA VAL A 123 9.42 -2.47 3.50
C VAL A 123 9.75 -3.23 4.79
N LEU A 124 9.83 -4.56 4.72
CA LEU A 124 10.21 -5.42 5.86
C LEU A 124 11.67 -5.18 6.27
N ALA A 125 12.60 -5.07 5.31
CA ALA A 125 13.98 -4.71 5.57
C ALA A 125 14.11 -3.31 6.18
N LEU A 126 13.30 -2.34 5.74
CA LEU A 126 13.27 -0.99 6.31
C LEU A 126 12.75 -1.02 7.75
N LEU A 127 11.71 -1.81 8.03
CA LEU A 127 11.22 -2.02 9.39
C LEU A 127 12.31 -2.60 10.29
N VAL A 128 13.05 -3.61 9.83
CA VAL A 128 14.21 -4.16 10.56
C VAL A 128 15.29 -3.10 10.78
N ALA A 129 15.61 -2.28 9.77
CA ALA A 129 16.60 -1.20 9.90
C ALA A 129 16.19 -0.12 10.91
N VAL A 130 14.89 0.23 10.96
CA VAL A 130 14.30 1.15 11.95
C VAL A 130 14.36 0.56 13.36
N VAL A 131 13.89 -0.68 13.55
CA VAL A 131 13.90 -1.36 14.86
C VAL A 131 15.32 -1.64 15.35
N SER A 132 16.28 -1.86 14.44
CA SER A 132 17.71 -2.01 14.77
C SER A 132 18.43 -0.70 15.10
N GLY A 133 17.73 0.44 15.15
CA GLY A 133 18.32 1.75 15.44
C GLY A 133 19.24 2.31 14.35
N ARG A 134 19.34 1.66 13.17
CA ARG A 134 20.18 2.11 12.05
C ARG A 134 19.59 3.34 11.34
N VAL A 135 18.27 3.47 11.37
CA VAL A 135 17.49 4.59 10.81
C VAL A 135 16.81 5.36 11.94
N HIS A 136 17.03 6.68 12.02
CA HIS A 136 16.46 7.51 13.08
C HIS A 136 14.97 7.78 12.81
N TRP A 137 14.11 7.00 13.47
CA TRP A 137 12.66 7.03 13.25
C TRP A 137 11.99 8.40 13.44
N PRO A 138 12.40 9.29 14.37
CA PRO A 138 11.81 10.62 14.51
C PRO A 138 12.08 11.50 13.29
N SER A 139 13.29 11.44 12.72
CA SER A 139 13.62 12.16 11.48
C SER A 139 12.85 11.63 10.29
N LEU A 140 12.71 10.30 10.17
CA LEU A 140 11.91 9.68 9.13
C LEU A 140 10.45 10.16 9.18
N VAL A 141 9.80 10.06 10.34
CA VAL A 141 8.39 10.47 10.52
C VAL A 141 8.20 11.99 10.32
N ARG A 142 9.13 12.83 10.80
CA ARG A 142 9.13 14.28 10.51
C ARG A 142 9.24 14.55 9.01
N GLY A 143 10.13 13.85 8.31
CA GLY A 143 10.29 13.93 6.86
C GLY A 143 9.02 13.55 6.11
N THR A 144 8.45 12.38 6.43
CA THR A 144 7.22 11.90 5.81
C THR A 144 6.02 12.81 6.08
N ALA A 145 5.90 13.39 7.27
CA ALA A 145 4.87 14.38 7.57
C ALA A 145 5.02 15.65 6.70
N VAL A 146 6.25 16.15 6.52
CA VAL A 146 6.52 17.29 5.63
C VAL A 146 6.24 16.93 4.16
N GLY A 147 6.64 15.74 3.71
CA GLY A 147 6.32 15.26 2.35
C GLY A 147 4.81 15.19 2.10
N LEU A 148 4.03 14.66 3.04
CA LEU A 148 2.58 14.63 2.94
C LEU A 148 1.93 16.03 2.94
N LEU A 149 2.49 17.00 3.68
CA LEU A 149 2.04 18.40 3.63
C LEU A 149 2.39 19.07 2.29
N VAL A 150 3.58 18.82 1.75
CA VAL A 150 4.01 19.30 0.42
C VAL A 150 3.11 18.70 -0.67
N ASN A 151 2.80 17.40 -0.60
CA ASN A 151 1.86 16.76 -1.52
C ASN A 151 0.46 17.39 -1.45
N ALA A 152 -0.05 17.68 -0.25
CA ALA A 152 -1.34 18.34 -0.09
C ALA A 152 -1.34 19.76 -0.66
N ALA A 153 -0.31 20.55 -0.37
CA ALA A 153 -0.16 21.91 -0.91
C ALA A 153 -0.09 21.90 -2.44
N LEU A 154 0.74 21.03 -3.03
CA LEU A 154 0.85 20.90 -4.49
C LEU A 154 -0.44 20.39 -5.14
N PHE A 155 -1.24 19.57 -4.45
CA PHE A 155 -2.56 19.15 -4.92
C PHE A 155 -3.56 20.31 -4.92
N PHE A 156 -3.68 21.06 -3.82
CA PHE A 156 -4.62 22.19 -3.75
C PHE A 156 -4.24 23.39 -4.64
N VAL A 157 -2.96 23.52 -5.02
CA VAL A 157 -2.48 24.51 -6.01
C VAL A 157 -2.65 23.99 -7.46
N GLY A 158 -3.08 22.74 -7.66
CA GLY A 158 -3.32 22.15 -8.99
C GLY A 158 -2.05 21.67 -9.73
N VAL A 159 -0.92 21.54 -9.03
CA VAL A 159 0.36 21.09 -9.59
C VAL A 159 0.53 19.56 -9.50
N ALA A 160 0.03 18.94 -8.43
CA ALA A 160 0.14 17.49 -8.26
C ALA A 160 -0.92 16.74 -9.10
N PRO A 161 -0.66 15.49 -9.51
CA PRO A 161 -1.63 14.69 -10.27
C PRO A 161 -2.97 14.51 -9.53
N ALA A 162 -4.08 14.69 -10.24
CA ALA A 162 -5.44 14.50 -9.72
C ALA A 162 -6.20 13.35 -10.42
N PRO A 163 -5.71 12.09 -10.38
CA PRO A 163 -6.35 10.96 -11.06
C PRO A 163 -7.76 10.62 -10.53
N TYR A 164 -8.12 11.14 -9.36
CA TYR A 164 -9.46 11.00 -8.76
C TYR A 164 -10.23 12.33 -8.70
N GLY A 165 -9.86 13.34 -9.49
CA GLY A 165 -10.48 14.67 -9.47
C GLY A 165 -10.30 15.35 -8.12
N GLU A 166 -11.40 15.77 -7.49
CA GLU A 166 -11.47 16.47 -6.20
C GLU A 166 -10.78 15.75 -5.01
N TYR A 167 -10.54 14.43 -5.09
CA TYR A 167 -10.02 13.65 -3.96
C TYR A 167 -8.50 13.70 -3.84
N LEU A 168 -8.03 14.16 -2.67
CA LEU A 168 -6.60 14.28 -2.35
C LEU A 168 -5.87 12.95 -2.55
N SER A 169 -5.01 12.93 -3.56
CA SER A 169 -4.20 11.78 -3.97
C SER A 169 -2.79 12.22 -4.38
N GLY A 170 -2.66 13.14 -5.33
CA GLY A 170 -1.36 13.74 -5.68
C GLY A 170 -0.34 12.70 -6.14
N PHE A 171 0.89 12.83 -5.66
CA PHE A 171 2.01 11.93 -5.98
C PHE A 171 1.87 10.52 -5.38
N LEU A 172 0.83 10.25 -4.58
CA LEU A 172 0.52 8.91 -4.06
C LEU A 172 -0.34 8.09 -5.04
N LEU A 173 -0.92 8.74 -6.07
CA LEU A 173 -1.66 8.16 -7.21
C LEU A 173 -2.91 7.32 -6.89
N ASP A 174 -3.12 6.84 -5.67
CA ASP A 174 -4.35 6.18 -5.20
C ASP A 174 -4.90 6.87 -3.95
N LYS A 175 -6.21 7.16 -3.95
CA LYS A 175 -6.87 7.89 -2.86
C LYS A 175 -6.99 7.12 -1.55
N ASN A 176 -7.05 5.79 -1.59
CA ASN A 176 -7.14 4.97 -0.38
C ASN A 176 -5.77 4.81 0.27
N GLN A 177 -4.71 4.63 -0.54
CA GLN A 177 -3.34 4.69 -0.07
C GLN A 177 -2.98 6.08 0.46
N ALA A 178 -3.46 7.16 -0.19
CA ALA A 178 -3.31 8.51 0.34
C ALA A 178 -4.00 8.69 1.70
N GLY A 179 -5.29 8.33 1.80
CA GLY A 179 -6.01 8.36 3.08
C GLY A 179 -5.30 7.59 4.19
N LEU A 180 -4.83 6.36 3.90
CA LEU A 180 -4.09 5.53 4.85
C LEU A 180 -2.76 6.18 5.25
N ALA A 181 -2.02 6.74 4.30
CA ALA A 181 -0.77 7.46 4.55
C ALA A 181 -0.97 8.65 5.49
N TYR A 182 -1.94 9.54 5.19
CA TYR A 182 -2.27 10.67 6.07
C TYR A 182 -2.72 10.19 7.46
N ALA A 183 -3.54 9.14 7.56
CA ALA A 183 -3.99 8.59 8.84
C ALA A 183 -2.83 8.03 9.69
N VAL A 184 -1.99 7.16 9.11
CA VAL A 184 -0.87 6.52 9.80
C VAL A 184 0.19 7.54 10.21
N VAL A 185 0.57 8.45 9.30
CA VAL A 185 1.59 9.47 9.60
C VAL A 185 1.10 10.48 10.63
N THR A 186 -0.19 10.82 10.65
CA THR A 186 -0.78 11.64 11.74
C THR A 186 -0.58 10.97 13.10
N LEU A 187 -0.89 9.68 13.22
CA LEU A 187 -0.76 8.93 14.48
C LEU A 187 0.72 8.76 14.90
N LEU A 188 1.61 8.51 13.94
CA LEU A 188 3.06 8.43 14.20
C LEU A 188 3.64 9.78 14.62
N TYR A 189 3.28 10.86 13.93
CA TYR A 189 3.76 12.21 14.26
C TYR A 189 3.19 12.69 15.61
N LEU A 190 1.95 12.33 15.95
CA LEU A 190 1.36 12.60 17.27
C LEU A 190 2.21 12.03 18.42
N SER A 191 2.89 10.90 18.21
CA SER A 191 3.80 10.30 19.21
C SER A 191 5.15 11.04 19.39
N LEU A 192 5.46 12.01 18.53
CA LEU A 192 6.65 12.87 18.60
C LEU A 192 6.40 14.23 19.27
N VAL A 193 5.15 14.51 19.66
CA VAL A 193 4.72 15.84 20.09
C VAL A 193 4.23 15.78 21.53
N ASP A 194 5.00 16.34 22.46
CA ASP A 194 4.64 16.37 23.89
C ASP A 194 3.62 17.48 24.22
N GLU A 195 3.65 18.59 23.46
CA GLU A 195 2.86 19.79 23.73
C GLU A 195 1.39 19.58 23.32
N ARG A 196 0.48 19.60 24.30
CA ARG A 196 -0.95 19.32 24.10
C ARG A 196 -1.61 20.23 23.05
N ARG A 197 -1.22 21.52 22.97
CA ARG A 197 -1.74 22.42 21.92
C ARG A 197 -1.32 21.98 20.52
N ARG A 198 -0.09 21.49 20.37
CA ARG A 198 0.43 20.94 19.10
C ARG A 198 -0.17 19.57 18.79
N GLN A 199 -0.41 18.72 19.78
CA GLN A 199 -1.12 17.45 19.60
C GLN A 199 -2.52 17.67 19.00
N VAL A 200 -3.30 18.62 19.54
CA VAL A 200 -4.62 18.98 19.00
C VAL A 200 -4.49 19.50 17.56
N ALA A 201 -3.52 20.38 17.27
CA ALA A 201 -3.30 20.88 15.92
C ALA A 201 -2.98 19.75 14.91
N VAL A 202 -2.12 18.78 15.30
CA VAL A 202 -1.79 17.60 14.49
C VAL A 202 -3.03 16.75 14.20
N VAL A 203 -3.88 16.51 15.20
CA VAL A 203 -5.12 15.74 15.03
C VAL A 203 -6.10 16.47 14.11
N VAL A 204 -6.28 17.79 14.26
CA VAL A 204 -7.19 18.60 13.43
C VAL A 204 -6.71 18.65 11.98
N VAL A 205 -5.43 18.96 11.74
CA VAL A 205 -4.86 19.00 10.38
C VAL A 205 -4.87 17.61 9.73
N GLY A 206 -4.49 16.58 10.46
CA GLY A 206 -4.51 15.19 9.98
C GLY A 206 -5.92 14.71 9.63
N ALA A 207 -6.91 15.00 10.48
CA ALA A 207 -8.31 14.68 10.21
C ALA A 207 -8.86 15.42 8.98
N ALA A 208 -8.54 16.71 8.82
CA ALA A 208 -8.94 17.48 7.64
C ALA A 208 -8.33 16.91 6.35
N LEU A 209 -7.03 16.58 6.36
CA LEU A 209 -6.36 15.97 5.20
C LEU A 209 -6.94 14.58 4.87
N VAL A 210 -7.13 13.72 5.86
CA VAL A 210 -7.78 12.41 5.66
C VAL A 210 -9.20 12.57 5.12
N TRP A 211 -9.97 13.55 5.59
CA TRP A 211 -11.32 13.85 5.06
C TRP A 211 -11.28 14.21 3.57
N THR A 212 -10.35 15.05 3.13
CA THR A 212 -10.20 15.45 1.71
C THR A 212 -9.80 14.30 0.77
N THR A 213 -9.31 13.16 1.29
CA THR A 213 -9.06 11.96 0.48
C THR A 213 -10.36 11.21 0.12
N GLY A 214 -11.46 11.47 0.85
CA GLY A 214 -12.75 10.81 0.67
C GLY A 214 -12.76 9.30 0.95
N SER A 215 -11.72 8.76 1.61
CA SER A 215 -11.59 7.34 1.91
C SER A 215 -12.19 7.01 3.28
N ARG A 216 -13.38 6.37 3.28
CA ARG A 216 -14.12 5.99 4.51
C ARG A 216 -13.29 5.08 5.44
N THR A 217 -12.61 4.09 4.86
CA THR A 217 -11.74 3.16 5.60
C THR A 217 -10.57 3.88 6.27
N SER A 218 -10.04 4.93 5.63
CA SER A 218 -8.97 5.76 6.20
C SER A 218 -9.45 6.67 7.32
N ILE A 219 -10.65 7.24 7.19
CA ILE A 219 -11.30 8.01 8.27
C ILE A 219 -11.56 7.11 9.49
N ALA A 220 -12.10 5.90 9.26
CA ALA A 220 -12.30 4.91 10.31
C ALA A 220 -10.96 4.48 10.95
N ALA A 221 -9.93 4.22 10.17
CA ALA A 221 -8.60 3.87 10.66
C ALA A 221 -7.99 4.97 11.55
N LEU A 222 -8.11 6.25 11.15
CA LEU A 222 -7.68 7.38 11.99
C LEU A 222 -8.48 7.43 13.30
N ALA A 223 -9.81 7.31 13.24
CA ALA A 223 -10.66 7.33 14.43
C ALA A 223 -10.32 6.20 15.41
N CYS A 224 -10.20 4.95 14.92
CA CYS A 224 -9.77 3.80 15.73
C CYS A 224 -8.37 3.99 16.32
N GLY A 225 -7.43 4.56 15.55
CA GLY A 225 -6.09 4.89 16.03
C GLY A 225 -6.09 5.94 17.15
N LEU A 226 -6.92 6.99 17.04
CA LEU A 226 -7.06 8.01 18.09
C LEU A 226 -7.69 7.41 19.36
N VAL A 227 -8.75 6.61 19.23
CA VAL A 227 -9.36 5.87 20.36
C VAL A 227 -8.31 4.98 21.03
N TRP A 228 -7.52 4.25 20.25
CA TRP A 228 -6.43 3.40 20.76
C TRP A 228 -5.38 4.21 21.53
N VAL A 229 -4.90 5.34 20.98
CA VAL A 229 -3.91 6.21 21.64
C VAL A 229 -4.43 6.74 22.97
N VAL A 230 -5.71 7.13 23.05
CA VAL A 230 -6.32 7.71 24.26
C VAL A 230 -6.66 6.65 25.32
N LEU A 231 -7.08 5.44 24.92
CA LEU A 231 -7.48 4.38 25.86
C LEU A 231 -6.31 3.48 26.30
N ARG A 232 -5.36 3.13 25.41
CA ARG A 232 -4.25 2.19 25.68
C ARG A 232 -3.53 2.43 27.02
N PRO A 233 -3.17 3.67 27.43
CA PRO A 233 -2.46 3.91 28.68
C PRO A 233 -3.28 3.55 29.94
N ARG A 234 -4.61 3.60 29.85
CA ARG A 234 -5.54 3.38 30.98
C ARG A 234 -5.98 1.92 31.13
N LEU A 235 -5.64 1.05 30.18
CA LEU A 235 -6.12 -0.33 30.12
C LEU A 235 -5.02 -1.34 30.50
N GLY A 236 -5.41 -2.38 31.26
CA GLY A 236 -4.59 -3.56 31.48
C GLY A 236 -4.45 -4.45 30.22
N PRO A 237 -3.54 -5.44 30.22
CA PRO A 237 -3.20 -6.20 29.01
C PRO A 237 -4.39 -6.90 28.36
N ALA A 238 -5.24 -7.59 29.14
CA ALA A 238 -6.45 -8.24 28.62
C ALA A 238 -7.44 -7.23 28.01
N ALA A 239 -7.64 -6.08 28.65
CA ALA A 239 -8.52 -5.01 28.15
C ALA A 239 -7.97 -4.33 26.88
N ARG A 240 -6.64 -4.32 26.66
CA ARG A 240 -6.05 -3.88 25.38
C ARG A 240 -6.36 -4.87 24.25
N VAL A 241 -6.32 -6.17 24.51
CA VAL A 241 -6.72 -7.19 23.52
C VAL A 241 -8.22 -7.06 23.21
N ALA A 242 -9.06 -6.92 24.24
CA ALA A 242 -10.49 -6.69 24.08
C ALA A 242 -10.80 -5.40 23.26
N LEU A 243 -10.09 -4.30 23.52
CA LEU A 243 -10.21 -3.07 22.73
C LEU A 243 -9.79 -3.28 21.27
N ALA A 244 -8.70 -4.01 21.00
CA ALA A 244 -8.27 -4.29 19.63
C ALA A 244 -9.32 -5.13 18.86
N VAL A 245 -9.91 -6.15 19.49
CA VAL A 245 -10.99 -6.94 18.92
C VAL A 245 -12.24 -6.08 18.70
N ALA A 246 -12.64 -5.26 19.68
CA ALA A 246 -13.79 -4.38 19.59
C ALA A 246 -13.64 -3.32 18.49
N LEU A 247 -12.44 -2.75 18.29
CA LEU A 247 -12.16 -1.85 17.16
C LEU A 247 -12.21 -2.59 15.82
N GLY A 248 -11.68 -3.82 15.73
CA GLY A 248 -11.74 -4.64 14.52
C GLY A 248 -13.18 -4.96 14.09
N ILE A 249 -14.03 -5.36 15.03
CA ILE A 249 -15.47 -5.59 14.80
C ILE A 249 -16.16 -4.25 14.48
N GLY A 250 -15.82 -3.19 15.23
CA GLY A 250 -16.38 -1.85 15.06
C GLY A 250 -16.15 -1.29 13.66
N VAL A 251 -14.97 -1.46 13.06
CA VAL A 251 -14.69 -1.06 11.67
C VAL A 251 -15.64 -1.76 10.69
N GLN A 252 -15.85 -3.08 10.84
CA GLN A 252 -16.76 -3.83 9.97
C GLN A 252 -18.21 -3.35 10.09
N VAL A 253 -18.68 -3.08 11.32
CA VAL A 253 -20.03 -2.55 11.58
C VAL A 253 -20.17 -1.11 11.04
N VAL A 254 -19.14 -0.29 11.19
CA VAL A 254 -19.11 1.09 10.67
C VAL A 254 -19.10 1.09 9.14
N GLU A 255 -18.26 0.29 8.48
CA GLU A 255 -18.18 0.22 7.02
C GLU A 255 -19.52 -0.21 6.40
N ASN A 256 -20.14 -1.27 6.95
CA ASN A 256 -21.43 -1.78 6.48
C ASN A 256 -22.61 -0.80 6.68
N ASN A 257 -22.57 0.05 7.71
CA ASN A 257 -23.64 1.01 8.02
C ASN A 257 -23.41 2.40 7.39
N PHE A 258 -22.17 2.92 7.40
CA PHE A 258 -21.81 4.17 6.70
C PHE A 258 -21.84 4.04 5.17
N ALA A 259 -21.94 2.82 4.62
CA ALA A 259 -22.31 2.63 3.22
C ALA A 259 -23.64 3.32 2.85
N ARG A 260 -24.57 3.44 3.81
CA ARG A 260 -25.97 3.84 3.60
C ARG A 260 -26.30 5.27 4.03
N ALA A 261 -25.30 6.10 4.37
CA ALA A 261 -25.53 7.41 5.00
C ALA A 261 -24.80 8.59 4.32
N GLY A 262 -25.54 9.68 4.07
CA GLY A 262 -25.01 10.99 3.67
C GLY A 262 -24.48 11.09 2.23
N VAL A 263 -23.48 11.96 2.02
CA VAL A 263 -22.77 12.22 0.73
C VAL A 263 -22.19 10.94 0.10
N PHE A 264 -22.18 9.85 0.86
CA PHE A 264 -21.64 8.56 0.53
C PHE A 264 -22.69 7.54 0.00
N ALA A 265 -23.99 7.85 0.08
CA ALA A 265 -25.07 6.94 -0.32
C ALA A 265 -25.14 6.63 -1.84
N SER A 266 -24.57 7.49 -2.70
CA SER A 266 -24.58 7.31 -4.17
C SER A 266 -23.76 6.12 -4.70
N ARG A 267 -23.30 5.21 -3.82
CA ARG A 267 -22.49 4.03 -4.17
C ARG A 267 -23.25 2.69 -4.13
N ASP A 268 -24.55 2.66 -3.82
CA ASP A 268 -25.34 1.40 -3.80
C ASP A 268 -25.18 0.56 -5.09
N GLY A 269 -25.11 1.21 -6.26
CA GLY A 269 -24.85 0.53 -7.53
C GLY A 269 -23.46 -0.12 -7.64
N SER A 270 -22.44 0.43 -6.98
CA SER A 270 -21.07 -0.11 -6.94
C SER A 270 -20.95 -1.32 -6.02
N ASP A 271 -21.68 -1.35 -4.92
CA ASP A 271 -21.62 -2.44 -3.94
C ASP A 271 -22.50 -3.62 -4.38
N ALA A 272 -23.62 -3.36 -5.08
CA ALA A 272 -24.33 -4.38 -5.86
C ALA A 272 -23.45 -5.01 -6.97
N PHE A 273 -22.54 -4.23 -7.58
CA PHE A 273 -21.60 -4.75 -8.58
C PHE A 273 -20.48 -5.59 -7.94
N ARG A 274 -19.98 -5.19 -6.77
CA ARG A 274 -19.03 -6.00 -5.97
C ARG A 274 -19.63 -7.34 -5.56
N ALA A 275 -20.85 -7.36 -5.01
CA ALA A 275 -21.52 -8.61 -4.66
C ALA A 275 -21.67 -9.57 -5.87
N ARG A 276 -21.87 -9.04 -7.08
CA ARG A 276 -21.87 -9.83 -8.33
C ARG A 276 -20.48 -10.34 -8.71
N ILE A 277 -19.43 -9.54 -8.53
CA ILE A 277 -18.03 -9.95 -8.74
C ILE A 277 -17.63 -11.04 -7.74
N ASP A 278 -18.01 -10.90 -6.47
CA ASP A 278 -17.71 -11.88 -5.43
C ASP A 278 -18.46 -13.19 -5.70
N ALA A 279 -19.75 -13.14 -6.07
CA ALA A 279 -20.51 -14.31 -6.49
C ALA A 279 -19.89 -14.99 -7.74
N ALA A 280 -19.49 -14.22 -8.76
CA ALA A 280 -18.81 -14.74 -9.94
C ALA A 280 -17.41 -15.32 -9.62
N SER A 281 -16.72 -14.77 -8.63
CA SER A 281 -15.42 -15.25 -8.18
C SER A 281 -15.55 -16.54 -7.37
N GLN A 282 -16.56 -16.64 -6.51
CA GLN A 282 -16.93 -17.90 -5.84
C GLN A 282 -17.34 -18.98 -6.85
N ALA A 283 -18.11 -18.63 -7.89
CA ALA A 283 -18.44 -19.56 -8.97
C ALA A 283 -17.19 -20.04 -9.73
N LYS A 284 -16.22 -19.17 -10.00
CA LYS A 284 -14.92 -19.56 -10.57
C LYS A 284 -14.09 -20.45 -9.64
N LEU A 285 -14.09 -20.19 -8.33
CA LEU A 285 -13.43 -21.05 -7.33
C LEU A 285 -14.11 -22.42 -7.21
N ALA A 286 -15.44 -22.49 -7.31
CA ALA A 286 -16.20 -23.74 -7.30
C ALA A 286 -16.01 -24.54 -8.60
N GLY A 287 -15.90 -23.86 -9.75
CA GLY A 287 -15.63 -24.49 -11.05
C GLY A 287 -14.15 -24.79 -11.33
N SER A 288 -13.23 -24.30 -10.49
CA SER A 288 -11.80 -24.62 -10.62
C SER A 288 -11.52 -26.02 -10.07
N PRO A 289 -10.97 -26.95 -10.87
CA PRO A 289 -10.57 -28.26 -10.37
C PRO A 289 -9.52 -28.11 -9.27
N ARG A 290 -9.93 -28.32 -8.02
CA ARG A 290 -9.06 -28.41 -6.86
C ARG A 290 -8.00 -29.47 -7.18
N ARG A 291 -6.75 -29.05 -7.46
CA ARG A 291 -5.66 -29.97 -7.87
C ARG A 291 -5.63 -31.13 -6.88
N ALA A 292 -5.95 -32.32 -7.39
CA ALA A 292 -6.18 -33.47 -6.55
C ALA A 292 -4.92 -33.79 -5.76
N SER A 293 -5.13 -34.00 -4.46
CA SER A 293 -4.18 -34.62 -3.55
C SER A 293 -3.57 -35.89 -4.15
N ALA A 294 -2.25 -36.00 -4.00
CA ALA A 294 -1.49 -37.22 -3.69
C ALA A 294 -1.85 -38.56 -4.39
N SER A 295 -0.83 -39.13 -5.03
CA SER A 295 -0.50 -40.57 -5.03
C SER A 295 -1.64 -41.60 -5.16
N GLY A 296 -1.79 -42.22 -6.33
CA GLY A 296 -2.67 -43.40 -6.42
C GLY A 296 -3.00 -43.95 -7.81
N ARG A 297 -2.03 -44.17 -8.71
CA ARG A 297 -2.26 -45.03 -9.90
C ARG A 297 -0.99 -45.74 -10.39
N ARG A 298 -0.52 -46.70 -9.59
CA ARG A 298 0.24 -47.87 -10.04
C ARG A 298 -0.69 -49.08 -9.94
N GLY A 299 -0.68 -49.97 -10.93
CA GLY A 299 -1.29 -51.30 -10.84
C GLY A 299 -2.41 -51.59 -11.85
N SER A 300 -2.05 -52.34 -12.91
CA SER A 300 -2.75 -53.51 -13.48
C SER A 300 -4.29 -53.55 -13.63
N GLY A 301 -4.77 -53.89 -14.84
CA GLY A 301 -6.16 -54.30 -15.08
C GLY A 301 -6.47 -54.57 -16.55
N SER A 302 -6.13 -55.77 -17.03
CA SER A 302 -6.18 -56.24 -18.42
C SER A 302 -7.54 -56.30 -19.13
N ALA A 303 -7.52 -55.94 -20.41
CA ALA A 303 -8.11 -56.64 -21.57
C ALA A 303 -9.62 -57.02 -21.62
N THR A 304 -10.34 -56.40 -22.57
CA THR A 304 -11.16 -57.01 -23.65
C THR A 304 -11.76 -55.84 -24.47
N GLY A 305 -11.96 -55.88 -25.79
CA GLY A 305 -11.64 -56.87 -26.82
C GLY A 305 -12.66 -56.80 -27.96
N SER A 306 -12.23 -56.59 -29.23
CA SER A 306 -13.06 -56.48 -30.46
C SER A 306 -13.99 -55.24 -30.53
N THR A 307 -14.47 -54.67 -31.65
CA THR A 307 -14.17 -54.64 -33.11
C THR A 307 -15.03 -53.48 -33.71
N SER A 308 -14.86 -52.89 -34.90
CA SER A 308 -13.87 -52.94 -36.00
C SER A 308 -14.15 -51.79 -37.01
N SER A 309 -13.14 -51.34 -37.77
CA SER A 309 -13.24 -50.66 -39.10
C SER A 309 -13.99 -49.31 -39.18
N THR A 310 -13.62 -48.30 -40.00
CA THR A 310 -12.74 -48.26 -41.18
C THR A 310 -12.19 -46.83 -41.39
N THR A 311 -10.95 -46.70 -41.88
CA THR A 311 -10.43 -45.47 -42.51
C THR A 311 -10.26 -45.74 -44.01
N PRO A 312 -10.39 -44.74 -44.89
CA PRO A 312 -9.15 -44.27 -45.50
C PRO A 312 -9.04 -42.75 -45.70
N THR A 313 -7.78 -42.32 -45.72
CA THR A 313 -7.27 -41.00 -46.10
C THR A 313 -7.57 -40.61 -47.55
N GLY A 314 -7.77 -39.32 -47.82
CA GLY A 314 -7.76 -38.81 -49.20
C GLY A 314 -8.04 -37.30 -49.35
N ARG A 315 -6.99 -36.47 -49.29
CA ARG A 315 -6.98 -35.18 -50.02
C ARG A 315 -6.40 -35.46 -51.41
N PRO A 316 -6.97 -34.87 -52.47
CA PRO A 316 -6.23 -33.79 -53.13
C PRO A 316 -7.10 -32.61 -53.59
N SER A 317 -6.41 -31.61 -54.14
CA SER A 317 -6.88 -30.33 -54.66
C SER A 317 -7.86 -30.39 -55.85
N SER A 318 -8.76 -29.40 -56.00
CA SER A 318 -8.58 -28.25 -56.93
C SER A 318 -9.90 -27.56 -57.33
N ARG A 319 -9.79 -26.31 -57.85
CA ARG A 319 -10.76 -25.52 -58.65
C ARG A 319 -12.09 -25.12 -57.97
N ALA A 320 -12.32 -23.85 -57.66
CA ALA A 320 -12.61 -22.69 -58.53
C ALA A 320 -14.08 -22.57 -58.98
N ALA A 321 -14.61 -21.33 -58.91
CA ALA A 321 -15.95 -20.85 -59.29
C ALA A 321 -17.14 -21.42 -58.47
N GLY A 322 -18.15 -20.62 -58.10
CA GLY A 322 -18.29 -19.17 -58.27
C GLY A 322 -19.63 -18.67 -57.70
N CYS A 323 -19.85 -17.36 -57.83
CA CYS A 323 -21.16 -16.67 -57.71
C CYS A 323 -21.96 -16.84 -56.40
N CYS A 324 -22.03 -15.78 -55.60
CA CYS A 324 -23.30 -15.07 -55.45
C CYS A 324 -23.08 -13.60 -55.06
N SER A 325 -23.73 -12.72 -55.81
CA SER A 325 -23.62 -11.26 -55.72
C SER A 325 -24.87 -10.69 -55.03
N GLY A 326 -24.76 -9.54 -54.36
CA GLY A 326 -25.94 -8.74 -53.97
C GLY A 326 -25.95 -8.27 -52.50
N PRO A 327 -25.98 -6.95 -52.24
CA PRO A 327 -25.99 -6.40 -50.88
C PRO A 327 -27.39 -5.96 -50.42
N THR A 328 -27.85 -6.42 -49.25
CA THR A 328 -28.94 -5.79 -48.49
C THR A 328 -28.94 -6.23 -47.04
N CYS A 329 -29.26 -5.30 -46.12
CA CYS A 329 -29.67 -5.52 -44.72
C CYS A 329 -28.59 -6.08 -43.76
N CYS A 330 -28.29 -5.50 -42.60
CA CYS A 330 -28.79 -4.29 -41.94
C CYS A 330 -27.66 -3.59 -41.17
N SER A 331 -27.65 -2.26 -41.19
CA SER A 331 -26.92 -1.42 -40.23
C SER A 331 -27.92 -0.55 -39.47
N SER A 332 -27.83 -0.51 -38.15
CA SER A 332 -28.41 0.57 -37.34
C SER A 332 -27.67 0.72 -36.02
N SER A 333 -26.93 1.82 -35.92
CA SER A 333 -26.45 2.42 -34.68
C SER A 333 -27.22 3.72 -34.43
N SER A 334 -27.49 4.05 -33.17
CA SER A 334 -28.10 5.31 -32.71
C SER A 334 -27.38 6.56 -33.25
N PRO A 335 -28.00 7.77 -33.26
CA PRO A 335 -28.02 8.56 -32.01
C PRO A 335 -29.16 9.60 -31.80
N SER A 336 -29.27 10.02 -30.52
CA SER A 336 -29.56 11.37 -29.96
C SER A 336 -30.73 12.26 -30.43
N ALA A 337 -31.49 12.71 -29.42
CA ALA A 337 -31.86 14.10 -29.10
C ALA A 337 -32.66 14.94 -30.12
N SER A 338 -33.84 15.39 -29.69
CA SER A 338 -34.79 16.23 -30.43
C SER A 338 -34.82 17.69 -29.95
N GLY A 339 -35.03 18.61 -30.89
CA GLY A 339 -35.44 20.02 -30.66
C GLY A 339 -34.32 21.04 -30.86
N GLY A 340 -34.39 21.98 -31.81
CA GLY A 340 -35.43 22.24 -32.82
C GLY A 340 -35.13 23.51 -33.65
N ALA A 341 -36.07 23.93 -34.50
CA ALA A 341 -36.08 25.18 -35.30
C ALA A 341 -35.23 25.25 -36.60
N VAL A 342 -35.74 24.54 -37.62
CA VAL A 342 -36.03 25.04 -38.99
C VAL A 342 -35.42 26.39 -39.43
N ARG A 343 -34.65 26.37 -40.53
CA ARG A 343 -34.73 27.35 -41.64
C ARG A 343 -34.31 26.69 -42.97
N SER A 344 -35.02 27.01 -44.05
CA SER A 344 -34.92 26.38 -45.37
C SER A 344 -33.72 26.88 -46.21
N PRO A 345 -33.28 26.15 -47.25
CA PRO A 345 -32.08 26.46 -48.03
C PRO A 345 -32.35 27.32 -49.27
N THR A 346 -31.31 28.01 -49.76
CA THR A 346 -31.19 28.47 -51.15
C THR A 346 -29.76 28.28 -51.63
N CYS A 347 -29.59 27.71 -52.82
CA CYS A 347 -28.29 27.39 -53.41
C CYS A 347 -27.58 28.61 -54.00
N GLY A 348 -26.25 28.50 -54.06
CA GLY A 348 -25.33 29.15 -55.00
C GLY A 348 -24.22 28.16 -55.30
#